data_AF-K2RWY7-F1
#
_entry.id   AF-K2RWY7-F1
#
_cell.length_a   1.000
_cell.length_b   1.000
_cell.length_c   1.000
_cell.angle_alpha   90.00
_cell.angle_beta   90.00
_cell.angle_gamma   90.00
#
_symmetry.space_group_name_H-M   'P 1'
#
loop_
_entity.id
_entity.type
_entity.pdbx_description
1 polymer ?
#
loop_
_entity_poly.entity_id
_entity_poly.type
_entity_poly.pdbx_seq_one_letter_code
_entity_poly.pdbx_strand_id
1 'polypeptide(L)'
;MTAPPSSAPIPFSVSGKTAIVTGAGSGINLSFARLLLSRNCNVVFADLALRPEAQALVAAHNDASRSPRALFVRTDVTSWPALRAMFAATLQAFGDFDILCPGAGVYEPHWSNFWHPPGSSPEARDDPDGGRYKLLDINLTHPIRATQLALACWLHPRAPADSTRPAPRRAGSANPKRVVHISSVAGQAPNFNAPLYGASKFAITGFVRCLAPLEARAGVRVNAVAPGVIKTPLWTEHPEKLVVVDEGRDGWATPEEVAEAMLRCCEDEALVGGTVLEVGKGNTRVVDVYNDPGPDTDPRRGLTASNVGQLAETIWGWLGDEKVWGGGLGSKL
;
A
#
# COMPACT_ATOMS: atom_id res chain seq x y z
N MET A 1 -6.87 -27.80 6.15
CA MET A 1 -5.97 -27.43 5.04
C MET A 1 -4.56 -27.81 5.46
N THR A 2 -3.92 -28.74 4.77
CA THR A 2 -2.55 -29.19 5.07
C THR A 2 -1.57 -28.07 4.73
N ALA A 3 -0.63 -27.77 5.63
CA ALA A 3 0.44 -26.82 5.38
C ALA A 3 1.14 -27.16 4.05
N PRO A 4 1.42 -26.19 3.17
CA PRO A 4 2.16 -26.46 1.95
C PRO A 4 3.52 -27.07 2.32
N PRO A 5 4.07 -27.97 1.48
CA PRO A 5 5.39 -28.54 1.74
C PRO A 5 6.40 -27.39 1.88
N SER A 6 7.21 -27.48 2.93
CA SER A 6 8.33 -26.56 3.19
C SER A 6 9.31 -26.66 2.01
N SER A 7 9.16 -25.78 1.02
CA SER A 7 10.21 -25.51 0.05
C SER A 7 11.23 -24.59 0.70
N ALA A 8 12.52 -24.85 0.46
CA ALA A 8 13.58 -23.94 0.90
C ALA A 8 13.29 -22.49 0.45
N PRO A 9 13.66 -21.47 1.26
CA PRO A 9 13.45 -20.08 0.88
C PRO A 9 14.07 -19.78 -0.49
N ILE A 10 13.41 -18.94 -1.30
CA ILE A 10 13.94 -18.53 -2.60
C ILE A 10 14.68 -17.20 -2.41
N PRO A 11 16.03 -17.16 -2.49
CA PRO A 11 16.81 -15.95 -2.27
C PRO A 11 16.43 -14.86 -3.25
N PHE A 12 16.46 -13.60 -2.81
CA PHE A 12 16.16 -12.45 -3.65
C PHE A 12 16.93 -11.22 -3.17
N SER A 13 17.52 -10.50 -4.12
CA SER A 13 18.04 -9.16 -3.88
C SER A 13 17.37 -8.16 -4.80
N VAL A 14 17.11 -6.95 -4.29
CA VAL A 14 16.57 -5.83 -5.06
C VAL A 14 17.60 -5.21 -6.01
N SER A 15 18.90 -5.48 -5.83
CA SER A 15 19.94 -4.91 -6.67
C SER A 15 19.82 -5.38 -8.12
N GLY A 16 19.87 -4.43 -9.06
CA GLY A 16 19.69 -4.66 -10.50
C GLY A 16 18.26 -5.01 -10.91
N LYS A 17 17.29 -4.93 -9.99
CA LYS A 17 15.87 -5.22 -10.26
C LYS A 17 15.11 -3.96 -10.67
N THR A 18 13.89 -4.15 -11.13
CA THR A 18 12.96 -3.04 -11.40
C THR A 18 11.69 -3.17 -10.55
N ALA A 19 11.30 -2.08 -9.89
CA ALA A 19 10.11 -1.99 -9.06
C ALA A 19 9.06 -1.05 -9.64
N ILE A 20 7.79 -1.41 -9.50
CA ILE A 20 6.65 -0.50 -9.71
C ILE A 20 6.08 -0.13 -8.34
N VAL A 21 6.04 1.15 -8.01
CA VAL A 21 5.52 1.64 -6.73
C VAL A 21 4.40 2.65 -7.00
N THR A 22 3.16 2.29 -6.65
CA THR A 22 2.03 3.24 -6.70
C THR A 22 1.98 4.08 -5.42
N GLY A 23 1.57 5.34 -5.54
CA GLY A 23 1.60 6.29 -4.42
C GLY A 23 3.01 6.80 -4.09
N ALA A 24 3.99 6.60 -4.99
CA ALA A 24 5.41 6.91 -4.76
C ALA A 24 5.75 8.42 -4.74
N GLY A 25 4.76 9.29 -4.97
CA GLY A 25 4.96 10.74 -4.96
C GLY A 25 5.18 11.33 -3.56
N SER A 26 4.91 10.58 -2.49
CA SER A 26 5.08 11.06 -1.11
C SER A 26 5.12 9.94 -0.05
N GLY A 27 5.43 10.32 1.20
CA GLY A 27 5.29 9.47 2.39
C GLY A 27 6.08 8.16 2.34
N ILE A 28 5.48 7.09 2.87
CA ILE A 28 6.08 5.74 2.97
C ILE A 28 6.60 5.25 1.61
N ASN A 29 5.78 5.37 0.56
CA ASN A 29 6.12 4.85 -0.76
C ASN A 29 7.26 5.63 -1.42
N LEU A 30 7.37 6.95 -1.16
CA LEU A 30 8.52 7.74 -1.59
C LEU A 30 9.79 7.29 -0.87
N SER A 31 9.73 7.06 0.45
CA SER A 31 10.88 6.56 1.22
C SER A 31 11.29 5.16 0.76
N PHE A 32 10.34 4.29 0.43
CA PHE A 32 10.62 2.97 -0.16
C PHE A 32 11.24 3.08 -1.55
N ALA A 33 10.71 3.94 -2.43
CA ALA A 33 11.27 4.19 -3.75
C ALA A 33 12.72 4.73 -3.67
N ARG A 34 12.98 5.66 -2.72
CA ARG A 34 14.33 6.18 -2.45
C ARG A 34 15.28 5.09 -1.96
N LEU A 35 14.81 4.23 -1.05
CA LEU A 35 15.60 3.11 -0.53
C LEU A 35 15.95 2.13 -1.66
N LEU A 36 14.98 1.76 -2.50
CA LEU A 36 15.22 0.89 -3.66
C LEU A 36 16.26 1.48 -4.63
N LEU A 37 16.14 2.77 -4.98
CA LEU A 37 17.15 3.45 -5.80
C LEU A 37 18.52 3.41 -5.11
N SER A 38 18.62 3.66 -3.81
CA SER A 38 19.91 3.57 -3.09
C SER A 38 20.53 2.17 -3.11
N ARG A 39 19.72 1.12 -3.35
CA ARG A 39 20.13 -0.29 -3.47
C ARG A 39 20.27 -0.76 -4.92
N ASN A 40 20.50 0.15 -5.87
CA ASN A 40 20.65 -0.14 -7.30
C ASN A 40 19.42 -0.84 -7.92
N CYS A 41 18.21 -0.52 -7.45
CA CYS A 41 16.96 -0.97 -8.05
C CYS A 41 16.34 0.17 -8.88
N ASN A 42 15.93 -0.10 -10.13
CA ASN A 42 15.16 0.84 -10.92
C ASN A 42 13.75 0.99 -10.31
N VAL A 43 13.18 2.19 -10.35
CA VAL A 43 11.85 2.43 -9.77
C VAL A 43 10.94 3.21 -10.71
N VAL A 44 9.74 2.68 -10.94
CA VAL A 44 8.63 3.40 -11.54
C VAL A 44 7.81 4.05 -10.44
N PHE A 45 7.79 5.38 -10.46
CA PHE A 45 6.98 6.23 -9.61
C PHE A 45 5.61 6.38 -10.26
N ALA A 46 4.62 5.61 -9.80
CA ALA A 46 3.26 5.68 -10.29
C ALA A 46 2.38 6.49 -9.33
N ASP A 47 2.01 7.70 -9.73
CA ASP A 47 1.23 8.59 -8.86
C ASP A 47 0.38 9.55 -9.69
N LEU A 48 -0.61 10.20 -9.07
CA LEU A 48 -1.37 11.28 -9.70
C LEU A 48 -0.45 12.49 -9.99
N ALA A 49 0.46 12.78 -9.06
CA ALA A 49 1.44 13.84 -9.15
C ALA A 49 2.65 13.55 -8.25
N LEU A 50 3.77 14.23 -8.50
CA LEU A 50 4.96 14.17 -7.65
C LEU A 50 5.10 15.46 -6.84
N ARG A 51 5.38 15.33 -5.54
CA ARG A 51 5.85 16.45 -4.71
C ARG A 51 7.27 16.87 -5.11
N PRO A 52 7.73 18.09 -4.76
CA PRO A 52 9.05 18.58 -5.16
C PRO A 52 10.21 17.62 -4.85
N GLU A 53 10.19 16.99 -3.68
CA GLU A 53 11.21 16.03 -3.25
C GLU A 53 11.23 14.73 -4.09
N ALA A 54 10.08 14.30 -4.60
CA ALA A 54 9.97 13.15 -5.50
C ALA A 54 10.36 13.54 -6.94
N GLN A 55 10.01 14.75 -7.37
CA GLN A 55 10.45 15.29 -8.67
C GLN A 55 11.97 15.37 -8.74
N ALA A 56 12.62 15.91 -7.71
CA ALA A 56 14.08 15.97 -7.62
C ALA A 56 14.73 14.58 -7.64
N LEU A 57 14.14 13.60 -6.93
CA LEU A 57 14.65 12.24 -6.92
C LEU A 57 14.55 11.55 -8.29
N VAL A 58 13.42 11.72 -8.99
CA VAL A 58 13.23 11.20 -10.34
C VAL A 58 14.21 11.88 -11.32
N ALA A 59 14.35 13.20 -11.24
CA ALA A 59 15.28 13.95 -12.09
C ALA A 59 16.74 13.50 -11.91
N ALA A 60 17.15 13.17 -10.68
CA ALA A 60 18.50 12.67 -10.40
C ALA A 60 18.79 11.27 -10.99
N HIS A 61 17.76 10.52 -11.40
CA HIS A 61 17.88 9.15 -11.92
C HIS A 61 17.22 8.98 -13.31
N ASN A 62 17.07 10.06 -14.08
CA ASN A 62 16.39 10.01 -15.38
C ASN A 62 17.29 9.58 -16.56
N ASP A 63 18.61 9.50 -16.35
CA ASP A 63 19.58 9.16 -17.37
C ASP A 63 19.50 7.67 -17.75
N ALA A 64 19.13 7.39 -19.00
CA ALA A 64 18.97 6.02 -19.50
C ALA A 64 20.27 5.23 -19.60
N SER A 65 21.43 5.90 -19.58
CA SER A 65 22.75 5.27 -19.65
C SER A 65 23.29 4.83 -18.29
N ARG A 66 22.63 5.23 -17.19
CA ARG A 66 23.05 4.93 -15.82
C ARG A 66 22.11 3.92 -15.17
N SER A 67 22.58 3.27 -14.11
CA SER A 67 21.78 2.45 -13.21
C SER A 67 22.04 2.92 -11.77
N PRO A 68 21.00 2.98 -10.92
CA PRO A 68 19.60 2.73 -11.24
C PRO A 68 18.92 3.93 -11.90
N ARG A 69 17.72 3.69 -12.42
CA ARG A 69 16.88 4.67 -13.12
C ARG A 69 15.54 4.85 -12.43
N ALA A 70 14.99 6.06 -12.53
CA ALA A 70 13.64 6.37 -12.11
C ALA A 70 12.79 6.80 -13.31
N LEU A 71 11.53 6.35 -13.33
CA LEU A 71 10.54 6.76 -14.32
C LEU A 71 9.26 7.21 -13.61
N PHE A 72 8.79 8.42 -13.89
CA PHE A 72 7.45 8.84 -13.47
C PHE A 72 6.39 8.42 -14.49
N VAL A 73 5.30 7.82 -14.02
CA VAL A 73 4.11 7.53 -14.83
C VAL A 73 2.86 8.04 -14.10
N ARG A 74 2.21 9.06 -14.66
CA ARG A 74 0.96 9.57 -14.12
C ARG A 74 -0.10 8.46 -14.11
N THR A 75 -0.54 8.06 -12.91
CA THR A 75 -1.40 6.90 -12.72
C THR A 75 -2.50 7.22 -11.71
N ASP A 76 -3.75 7.28 -12.20
CA ASP A 76 -4.92 7.17 -11.34
C ASP A 76 -5.20 5.69 -11.07
N VAL A 77 -4.98 5.27 -9.83
CA VAL A 77 -5.09 3.86 -9.45
C VAL A 77 -6.52 3.32 -9.49
N THR A 78 -7.53 4.20 -9.50
CA THR A 78 -8.94 3.80 -9.68
C THR A 78 -9.27 3.49 -11.15
N SER A 79 -8.42 3.93 -12.09
CA SER A 79 -8.56 3.71 -13.52
C SER A 79 -7.81 2.45 -13.97
N TRP A 80 -8.54 1.39 -14.30
CA TRP A 80 -7.93 0.17 -14.84
C TRP A 80 -7.17 0.36 -16.15
N PRO A 81 -7.61 1.24 -17.09
CA PRO A 81 -6.77 1.64 -18.22
C PRO A 81 -5.45 2.27 -17.78
N ALA A 82 -5.45 3.15 -16.79
CA ALA A 82 -4.21 3.77 -16.28
C ALA A 82 -3.27 2.74 -15.64
N LEU A 83 -3.81 1.78 -14.87
CA LEU A 83 -3.02 0.66 -14.35
C LEU A 83 -2.36 -0.14 -15.48
N ARG A 84 -3.10 -0.47 -16.54
CA ARG A 84 -2.52 -1.18 -17.71
C ARG A 84 -1.43 -0.34 -18.40
N ALA A 85 -1.66 0.96 -18.55
CA ALA A 85 -0.69 1.88 -19.14
C ALA A 85 0.60 1.98 -18.31
N MET A 86 0.49 1.97 -16.97
CA MET A 86 1.64 1.93 -16.06
C MET A 86 2.52 0.68 -16.27
N PHE A 87 1.92 -0.51 -16.33
CA PHE A 87 2.67 -1.74 -16.63
C PHE A 87 3.29 -1.71 -18.04
N ALA A 88 2.55 -1.23 -19.05
CA ALA A 88 3.06 -1.10 -20.41
C ALA A 88 4.26 -0.14 -20.49
N ALA A 89 4.19 1.03 -19.84
CA ALA A 89 5.28 1.99 -19.78
C ALA A 89 6.50 1.41 -19.06
N THR A 90 6.28 0.63 -17.99
CA THR A 90 7.36 -0.06 -17.27
C THR A 90 8.09 -1.04 -18.19
N LEU A 91 7.37 -1.92 -18.86
CA LEU A 91 7.94 -2.89 -19.79
C LEU A 91 8.62 -2.21 -20.99
N GLN A 92 8.08 -1.08 -21.46
CA GLN A 92 8.71 -0.28 -22.50
C GLN A 92 10.01 0.38 -22.02
N ALA A 93 10.11 0.81 -20.77
CA ALA A 93 11.30 1.51 -20.28
C ALA A 93 12.41 0.57 -19.80
N PHE A 94 12.04 -0.60 -19.26
CA PHE A 94 12.95 -1.50 -18.54
C PHE A 94 12.98 -2.93 -19.08
N GLY A 95 12.05 -3.32 -19.97
CA GLY A 95 11.96 -4.67 -20.53
C GLY A 95 11.33 -5.70 -19.59
N ASP A 96 11.54 -5.58 -18.29
CA ASP A 96 10.96 -6.44 -17.25
C ASP A 96 10.76 -5.66 -15.94
N PHE A 97 10.08 -6.28 -14.97
CA PHE A 97 9.98 -5.82 -13.59
C PHE A 97 9.87 -7.00 -12.62
N ASP A 98 10.27 -6.76 -11.37
CA ASP A 98 10.47 -7.81 -10.37
C ASP A 98 9.66 -7.58 -9.10
N ILE A 99 9.37 -6.31 -8.80
CA ILE A 99 8.74 -5.89 -7.56
C ILE A 99 7.50 -5.05 -7.90
N LEU A 100 6.37 -5.35 -7.25
CA LEU A 100 5.19 -4.50 -7.24
C LEU A 100 4.89 -4.06 -5.80
N CYS A 101 4.75 -2.76 -5.60
CA CYS A 101 4.18 -2.17 -4.40
C CYS A 101 2.93 -1.39 -4.79
N PRO A 102 1.72 -1.97 -4.64
CA PRO A 102 0.48 -1.24 -4.84
C PRO A 102 0.19 -0.39 -3.59
N GLY A 103 1.00 0.64 -3.38
CA GLY A 103 1.09 1.39 -2.13
C GLY A 103 0.17 2.61 -2.02
N ALA A 104 -0.46 3.06 -3.11
CA ALA A 104 -1.39 4.19 -3.06
C ALA A 104 -2.55 3.90 -2.10
N GLY A 105 -2.86 4.86 -1.22
CA GLY A 105 -3.88 4.70 -0.19
C GLY A 105 -4.31 6.02 0.42
N VAL A 106 -5.52 6.02 0.99
CA VAL A 106 -6.12 7.16 1.71
C VAL A 106 -6.67 6.70 3.07
N TYR A 107 -6.76 7.60 4.05
CA TYR A 107 -7.28 7.30 5.39
C TYR A 107 -8.60 8.04 5.62
N GLU A 108 -9.73 7.33 5.54
CA GLU A 108 -11.11 7.82 5.80
C GLU A 108 -11.31 9.33 5.52
N PRO A 109 -11.05 9.81 4.30
CA PRO A 109 -11.12 11.23 3.99
C PRO A 109 -12.59 11.68 3.94
N HIS A 110 -12.90 12.91 4.37
CA HIS A 110 -14.28 13.44 4.37
C HIS A 110 -15.03 13.30 3.04
N TRP A 111 -14.30 13.25 1.91
CA TRP A 111 -14.86 13.09 0.58
C TRP A 111 -15.22 11.64 0.19
N SER A 112 -14.83 10.63 0.97
CA SER A 112 -15.20 9.21 0.81
C SER A 112 -15.03 8.50 2.16
N ASN A 113 -16.09 8.49 2.97
CA ASN A 113 -16.09 8.14 4.39
C ASN A 113 -17.42 7.46 4.74
N PHE A 114 -17.42 6.52 5.69
CA PHE A 114 -18.66 5.93 6.19
C PHE A 114 -19.59 6.92 6.89
N TRP A 115 -19.03 7.75 7.78
CA TRP A 115 -19.74 8.69 8.65
C TRP A 115 -20.27 9.92 7.90
N HIS A 116 -19.80 10.15 6.66
CA HIS A 116 -20.34 11.15 5.74
C HIS A 116 -20.81 10.44 4.47
N PRO A 117 -22.08 10.01 4.41
CA PRO A 117 -22.60 9.25 3.28
C PRO A 117 -22.44 9.98 1.93
N PRO A 118 -22.38 9.26 0.81
CA PRO A 118 -22.34 9.86 -0.52
C PRO A 118 -23.42 10.93 -0.71
N GLY A 119 -23.03 12.11 -1.18
CA GLY A 119 -23.92 13.26 -1.39
C GLY A 119 -24.35 14.02 -0.13
N SER A 120 -23.84 13.69 1.05
CA SER A 120 -24.21 14.38 2.30
C SER A 120 -23.49 15.72 2.51
N SER A 121 -22.49 16.06 1.67
CA SER A 121 -21.70 17.29 1.78
C SER A 121 -21.17 17.77 0.42
N PRO A 122 -20.85 19.07 0.27
CA PRO A 122 -20.17 19.58 -0.92
C PRO A 122 -18.81 18.95 -1.20
N GLU A 123 -18.15 18.43 -0.17
CA GLU A 123 -16.85 17.75 -0.26
C GLU A 123 -16.99 16.29 -0.74
N ALA A 124 -18.18 15.70 -0.64
CA ALA A 124 -18.42 14.31 -1.04
C ALA A 124 -18.04 14.10 -2.52
N ARG A 125 -17.19 13.09 -2.76
CA ARG A 125 -16.75 12.69 -4.10
C ARG A 125 -17.33 11.36 -4.54
N ASP A 126 -17.96 10.63 -3.63
CA ASP A 126 -18.71 9.42 -3.94
C ASP A 126 -20.11 9.81 -4.43
N ASP A 127 -20.52 9.18 -5.53
CA ASP A 127 -21.83 9.39 -6.13
C ASP A 127 -22.89 8.65 -5.31
N PRO A 128 -23.98 9.32 -4.85
CA PRO A 128 -25.09 8.70 -4.13
C PRO A 128 -25.66 7.44 -4.78
N ASP A 129 -25.66 7.39 -6.11
CA ASP A 129 -26.23 6.31 -6.90
C ASP A 129 -25.13 5.48 -7.61
N GLY A 130 -23.85 5.76 -7.34
CA GLY A 130 -22.70 5.12 -8.00
C GLY A 130 -22.33 3.73 -7.49
N GLY A 131 -22.85 3.33 -6.33
CA GLY A 131 -22.66 1.99 -5.75
C GLY A 131 -21.22 1.65 -5.32
N ARG A 132 -20.36 2.66 -5.13
CA ARG A 132 -18.94 2.49 -4.82
C ARG A 132 -18.44 3.57 -3.88
N TYR A 133 -17.50 3.20 -3.01
CA TYR A 133 -16.71 4.14 -2.23
C TYR A 133 -15.33 4.28 -2.87
N LYS A 134 -14.93 5.49 -3.23
CA LYS A 134 -13.59 5.77 -3.78
C LYS A 134 -12.48 5.32 -2.84
N LEU A 135 -12.67 5.41 -1.52
CA LEU A 135 -11.74 4.86 -0.53
C LEU A 135 -11.48 3.37 -0.78
N LEU A 136 -12.52 2.56 -0.94
CA LEU A 136 -12.37 1.13 -1.20
C LEU A 136 -11.74 0.87 -2.57
N ASP A 137 -12.05 1.70 -3.56
CA ASP A 137 -11.42 1.60 -4.87
C ASP A 137 -9.91 1.83 -4.84
N ILE A 138 -9.46 2.81 -4.05
CA ILE A 138 -8.03 3.13 -3.88
C ILE A 138 -7.33 2.10 -2.99
N ASN A 139 -7.94 1.76 -1.85
CA ASN A 139 -7.28 0.96 -0.81
C ASN A 139 -7.42 -0.56 -1.01
N LEU A 140 -8.42 -1.02 -1.75
CA LEU A 140 -8.74 -2.45 -1.89
C LEU A 140 -8.81 -2.90 -3.35
N THR A 141 -9.64 -2.26 -4.18
CA THR A 141 -9.80 -2.66 -5.60
C THR A 141 -8.49 -2.49 -6.36
N HIS A 142 -7.80 -1.37 -6.19
CA HIS A 142 -6.52 -1.09 -6.83
C HIS A 142 -5.44 -2.13 -6.49
N PRO A 143 -5.12 -2.42 -5.21
CA PRO A 143 -4.05 -3.38 -4.90
C PRO A 143 -4.34 -4.79 -5.39
N ILE A 144 -5.60 -5.23 -5.33
CA ILE A 144 -6.03 -6.51 -5.91
C ILE A 144 -5.78 -6.49 -7.42
N ARG A 145 -6.25 -5.45 -8.11
CA ARG A 145 -6.15 -5.37 -9.58
C ARG A 145 -4.72 -5.26 -10.07
N ALA A 146 -3.88 -4.45 -9.41
CA ALA A 146 -2.47 -4.32 -9.74
C ALA A 146 -1.73 -5.66 -9.56
N THR A 147 -2.03 -6.40 -8.50
CA THR A 147 -1.46 -7.73 -8.25
C THR A 147 -1.86 -8.72 -9.34
N GLN A 148 -3.13 -8.73 -9.76
CA GLN A 148 -3.59 -9.57 -10.88
C GLN A 148 -2.84 -9.25 -12.19
N LEU A 149 -2.64 -7.96 -12.50
CA LEU A 149 -1.91 -7.54 -13.69
C LEU A 149 -0.44 -7.96 -13.62
N ALA A 150 0.21 -7.80 -12.47
CA ALA A 150 1.59 -8.24 -12.29
C ALA A 150 1.74 -9.76 -12.47
N LEU A 151 0.85 -10.55 -11.87
CA LEU A 151 0.84 -12.00 -12.05
C LEU A 151 0.65 -12.39 -13.52
N ALA A 152 -0.24 -11.71 -14.26
CA ALA A 152 -0.42 -11.95 -15.68
C ALA A 152 0.88 -11.69 -16.47
N CYS A 153 1.56 -10.57 -16.20
CA CYS A 153 2.84 -10.25 -16.83
C CYS A 153 3.94 -11.27 -16.49
N TRP A 154 4.03 -11.71 -15.24
CA TRP A 154 5.08 -12.60 -14.77
C TRP A 154 4.86 -14.06 -15.17
N LEU A 155 3.62 -14.56 -15.15
CA LEU A 155 3.31 -15.95 -15.47
C LEU A 155 3.11 -16.17 -16.97
N HIS A 156 2.76 -15.12 -17.70
CA HIS A 156 2.53 -15.16 -19.15
C HIS A 156 3.22 -13.96 -19.83
N PRO A 157 4.55 -13.86 -19.74
CA PRO A 157 5.30 -12.77 -20.35
C PRO A 157 5.08 -12.78 -21.86
N ARG A 158 4.87 -11.60 -22.43
CA ARG A 158 4.70 -11.41 -23.87
C ARG A 158 6.01 -10.90 -24.46
N ALA A 159 6.31 -11.34 -25.68
CA ALA A 159 7.43 -10.79 -26.42
C ALA A 159 7.24 -9.27 -26.62
N PRO A 160 8.31 -8.47 -26.49
CA PRO A 160 8.24 -7.05 -26.80
C PRO A 160 7.92 -6.84 -28.28
N ALA A 161 7.25 -5.73 -28.59
CA ALA A 161 6.97 -5.35 -29.98
C ALA A 161 8.26 -5.08 -30.78
N ASP A 162 9.30 -4.60 -30.08
CA ASP A 162 10.65 -4.40 -30.59
C ASP A 162 11.51 -5.62 -30.22
N SER A 163 11.86 -6.43 -31.23
CA SER A 163 12.63 -7.67 -31.07
C SER A 163 14.09 -7.45 -30.67
N THR A 164 14.58 -6.21 -30.68
CA THR A 164 15.93 -5.88 -30.21
C THR A 164 16.03 -5.86 -28.68
N ARG A 165 14.88 -5.86 -27.98
CA ARG A 165 14.82 -5.86 -26.52
C ARG A 165 14.68 -7.28 -25.97
N PRO A 166 15.35 -7.60 -24.86
CA PRO A 166 15.18 -8.89 -24.21
C PRO A 166 13.73 -9.07 -23.77
N ALA A 167 13.19 -10.27 -23.97
CA ALA A 167 11.86 -10.60 -23.50
C ALA A 167 11.80 -10.67 -21.97
N PRO A 168 10.69 -10.26 -21.34
CA PRO A 168 10.51 -10.43 -19.89
C PRO A 168 10.61 -11.91 -19.52
N ARG A 169 11.23 -12.19 -18.38
CA ARG A 169 11.43 -13.57 -17.93
C ARG A 169 10.20 -14.06 -17.16
N ARG A 170 9.79 -15.30 -17.42
CA ARG A 170 8.72 -15.95 -16.65
C ARG A 170 9.11 -16.05 -15.17
N ALA A 171 8.16 -15.84 -14.26
CA ALA A 171 8.38 -16.07 -12.83
C ALA A 171 8.59 -17.56 -12.52
N GLY A 172 9.39 -17.81 -11.49
CA GLY A 172 9.72 -19.13 -10.97
C GLY A 172 10.85 -19.03 -9.95
N SER A 173 11.33 -20.16 -9.44
CA SER A 173 12.43 -20.18 -8.46
C SER A 173 13.72 -19.54 -8.98
N ALA A 174 14.01 -19.66 -10.29
CA ALA A 174 15.16 -19.02 -10.93
C ALA A 174 14.94 -17.54 -11.31
N ASN A 175 13.69 -17.05 -11.23
CA ASN A 175 13.31 -15.67 -11.50
C ASN A 175 12.24 -15.20 -10.50
N PRO A 176 12.59 -15.13 -9.21
CA PRO A 176 11.62 -14.80 -8.17
C PRO A 176 11.09 -13.38 -8.32
N LYS A 177 9.82 -13.17 -7.92
CA LYS A 177 9.13 -11.88 -7.95
C LYS A 177 8.58 -11.53 -6.56
N ARG A 178 8.35 -10.24 -6.31
CA ARG A 178 7.90 -9.72 -5.01
C ARG A 178 6.69 -8.81 -5.16
N VAL A 179 5.70 -8.99 -4.29
CA VAL A 179 4.63 -8.03 -4.06
C VAL A 179 4.65 -7.63 -2.60
N VAL A 180 4.72 -6.33 -2.33
CA VAL A 180 4.66 -5.78 -0.98
C VAL A 180 3.47 -4.85 -0.87
N HIS A 181 2.43 -5.30 -0.19
CA HIS A 181 1.25 -4.50 0.13
C HIS A 181 1.48 -3.62 1.36
N ILE A 182 0.68 -2.56 1.47
CA ILE A 182 0.62 -1.72 2.67
C ILE A 182 -0.73 -1.93 3.35
N SER A 183 -0.73 -2.69 4.45
CA SER A 183 -1.86 -2.84 5.36
C SER A 183 -1.84 -1.72 6.42
N SER A 184 -2.24 -2.01 7.66
CA SER A 184 -2.15 -1.13 8.84
C SER A 184 -2.39 -1.95 10.11
N VAL A 185 -2.00 -1.45 11.27
CA VAL A 185 -2.53 -1.90 12.57
C VAL A 185 -4.07 -1.88 12.62
N ALA A 186 -4.73 -0.97 11.88
CA ALA A 186 -6.18 -0.94 11.72
C ALA A 186 -6.75 -2.13 10.90
N GLY A 187 -5.88 -2.95 10.31
CA GLY A 187 -6.24 -4.25 9.71
C GLY A 187 -6.09 -5.42 10.67
N GLN A 188 -5.83 -5.15 11.95
CA GLN A 188 -5.66 -6.14 13.02
C GLN A 188 -6.64 -5.90 14.17
N ALA A 189 -6.89 -4.62 14.51
CA ALA A 189 -7.83 -4.21 15.55
C ALA A 189 -8.98 -3.37 14.96
N PRO A 190 -10.21 -3.45 15.52
CA PRO A 190 -11.33 -2.60 15.12
C PRO A 190 -11.02 -1.11 15.27
N ASN A 191 -11.47 -0.31 14.30
CA ASN A 191 -11.30 1.15 14.32
C ASN A 191 -12.64 1.83 14.06
N PHE A 192 -13.32 2.22 15.14
CA PHE A 192 -14.60 2.94 15.07
C PHE A 192 -14.48 4.26 14.30
N ASN A 193 -13.35 4.94 14.42
CA ASN A 193 -13.15 6.25 13.80
C ASN A 193 -13.04 6.18 12.27
N ALA A 194 -12.64 5.02 11.73
CA ALA A 194 -12.34 4.84 10.33
C ALA A 194 -12.75 3.43 9.85
N PRO A 195 -14.07 3.16 9.77
CA PRO A 195 -14.57 1.81 9.49
C PRO A 195 -14.33 1.34 8.05
N LEU A 196 -14.42 2.19 7.00
CA LEU A 196 -14.10 1.74 5.63
C LEU A 196 -12.60 1.53 5.46
N TYR A 197 -11.78 2.39 6.08
CA TYR A 197 -10.33 2.21 6.10
C TYR A 197 -9.99 0.89 6.79
N GLY A 198 -10.49 0.67 8.01
CA GLY A 198 -10.34 -0.57 8.75
C GLY A 198 -10.73 -1.78 7.91
N ALA A 199 -11.95 -1.80 7.38
CA ALA A 199 -12.45 -2.86 6.50
C ALA A 199 -11.50 -3.13 5.32
N SER A 200 -11.00 -2.07 4.66
CA SER A 200 -10.04 -2.21 3.55
C SER A 200 -8.72 -2.84 3.99
N LYS A 201 -8.21 -2.52 5.19
CA LYS A 201 -6.93 -3.05 5.70
C LYS A 201 -7.06 -4.47 6.21
N PHE A 202 -8.17 -4.83 6.84
CA PHE A 202 -8.50 -6.24 7.13
C PHE A 202 -8.56 -7.06 5.84
N ALA A 203 -9.21 -6.53 4.79
CA ALA A 203 -9.31 -7.19 3.50
C ALA A 203 -7.94 -7.39 2.83
N ILE A 204 -7.04 -6.39 2.86
CA ILE A 204 -5.67 -6.53 2.33
C ILE A 204 -4.85 -7.56 3.12
N THR A 205 -4.94 -7.57 4.46
CA THR A 205 -4.29 -8.58 5.31
C THR A 205 -4.77 -9.99 4.93
N GLY A 206 -6.07 -10.20 4.79
CA GLY A 206 -6.64 -11.48 4.36
C GLY A 206 -6.21 -11.85 2.93
N PHE A 207 -6.25 -10.90 2.00
CA PHE A 207 -5.86 -11.09 0.60
C PHE A 207 -4.40 -11.57 0.47
N VAL A 208 -3.47 -10.95 1.19
CA VAL A 208 -2.05 -11.32 1.21
C VAL A 208 -1.86 -12.75 1.70
N ARG A 209 -2.54 -13.12 2.81
CA ARG A 209 -2.49 -14.48 3.36
C ARG A 209 -3.03 -15.52 2.38
N CYS A 210 -4.10 -15.21 1.64
CA CYS A 210 -4.65 -16.10 0.60
C CYS A 210 -3.67 -16.35 -0.56
N LEU A 211 -2.73 -15.43 -0.80
CA LEU A 211 -1.74 -15.54 -1.89
C LEU A 211 -0.42 -16.20 -1.46
N ALA A 212 -0.26 -16.59 -0.20
CA ALA A 212 0.93 -17.26 0.33
C ALA A 212 1.43 -18.45 -0.55
N PRO A 213 0.57 -19.34 -1.07
CA PRO A 213 1.02 -20.49 -1.86
C PRO A 213 1.72 -20.14 -3.19
N LEU A 214 1.64 -18.89 -3.65
CA LEU A 214 2.31 -18.45 -4.88
C LEU A 214 3.84 -18.55 -4.79
N GLU A 215 4.43 -18.41 -3.60
CA GLU A 215 5.88 -18.42 -3.46
C GLU A 215 6.45 -19.78 -3.87
N ALA A 216 5.94 -20.85 -3.27
CA ALA A 216 6.43 -22.20 -3.51
C ALA A 216 6.17 -22.69 -4.94
N ARG A 217 5.06 -22.27 -5.58
CA ARG A 217 4.65 -22.77 -6.90
C ARG A 217 5.05 -21.89 -8.09
N ALA A 218 5.11 -20.58 -7.90
CA ALA A 218 5.34 -19.61 -8.96
C ALA A 218 6.57 -18.72 -8.71
N GLY A 219 7.26 -18.87 -7.57
CA GLY A 219 8.36 -17.99 -7.19
C GLY A 219 7.91 -16.55 -6.91
N VAL A 220 6.63 -16.31 -6.67
CA VAL A 220 6.07 -14.98 -6.37
C VAL A 220 5.74 -14.90 -4.89
N ARG A 221 6.52 -14.13 -4.14
CA ARG A 221 6.25 -13.86 -2.72
C ARG A 221 5.34 -12.64 -2.60
N VAL A 222 4.24 -12.78 -1.88
CA VAL A 222 3.28 -11.69 -1.61
C VAL A 222 3.23 -11.48 -0.10
N ASN A 223 3.69 -10.32 0.36
CA ASN A 223 3.72 -9.94 1.76
C ASN A 223 3.07 -8.57 1.97
N ALA A 224 2.86 -8.18 3.22
CA ALA A 224 2.47 -6.83 3.59
C ALA A 224 3.29 -6.29 4.76
N VAL A 225 3.42 -4.98 4.80
CA VAL A 225 3.71 -4.26 6.05
C VAL A 225 2.41 -3.75 6.66
N ALA A 226 2.32 -3.69 7.98
CA ALA A 226 1.19 -3.14 8.73
C ALA A 226 1.69 -1.99 9.63
N PRO A 227 1.80 -0.76 9.09
CA PRO A 227 2.31 0.36 9.83
C PRO A 227 1.34 0.81 10.94
N GLY A 228 1.89 1.27 12.05
CA GLY A 228 1.20 1.99 13.12
C GLY A 228 0.94 3.46 12.78
N VAL A 229 1.11 4.35 13.75
CA VAL A 229 0.99 5.80 13.56
C VAL A 229 2.27 6.34 12.94
N ILE A 230 2.18 6.75 11.66
CA ILE A 230 3.35 7.16 10.87
C ILE A 230 3.32 8.66 10.61
N LYS A 231 4.44 9.33 10.88
CA LYS A 231 4.60 10.77 10.60
C LYS A 231 4.72 10.99 9.10
N THR A 232 3.59 11.18 8.42
CA THR A 232 3.50 11.36 6.95
C THR A 232 2.59 12.53 6.58
N PRO A 233 2.70 13.07 5.35
CA PRO A 233 1.82 14.12 4.87
C PRO A 233 0.33 13.81 4.94
N LEU A 234 -0.04 12.52 4.93
CA LEU A 234 -1.41 12.02 5.11
C LEU A 234 -2.08 12.56 6.40
N TRP A 235 -1.29 12.89 7.43
CA TRP A 235 -1.75 13.46 8.69
C TRP A 235 -1.57 14.98 8.74
N THR A 236 -0.49 15.51 8.16
CA THR A 236 -0.17 16.95 8.26
C THR A 236 -0.99 17.84 7.32
N GLU A 237 -1.59 17.27 6.27
CA GLU A 237 -2.48 17.99 5.33
C GLU A 237 -3.95 17.97 5.77
N HIS A 238 -4.26 17.27 6.86
CA HIS A 238 -5.56 17.15 7.49
C HIS A 238 -5.41 17.44 9.00
N PRO A 239 -5.22 18.72 9.40
CA PRO A 239 -4.89 19.10 10.77
C PRO A 239 -5.88 18.56 11.83
N GLU A 240 -7.14 18.37 11.44
CA GLU A 240 -8.20 17.75 12.27
C GLU A 240 -7.87 16.32 12.70
N LYS A 241 -7.02 15.60 11.94
CA LYS A 241 -6.57 14.24 12.25
C LYS A 241 -5.35 14.19 13.17
N LEU A 242 -4.72 15.33 13.46
CA LEU A 242 -3.62 15.41 14.45
C LEU A 242 -4.16 15.41 15.89
N VAL A 243 -5.45 15.65 16.09
CA VAL A 243 -6.10 15.67 17.42
C VAL A 243 -5.95 14.34 18.16
N VAL A 244 -5.85 13.23 17.42
CA VAL A 244 -5.69 11.89 18.00
C VAL A 244 -4.26 11.57 18.47
N VAL A 245 -3.26 12.40 18.17
CA VAL A 245 -1.86 12.12 18.48
C VAL A 245 -1.25 13.17 19.42
N ASP A 246 -0.64 12.71 20.51
CA ASP A 246 0.11 13.57 21.42
C ASP A 246 1.60 13.51 21.08
N GLU A 247 2.15 14.60 20.52
CA GLU A 247 3.55 14.67 20.08
C GLU A 247 4.57 14.45 21.21
N GLY A 248 4.19 14.67 22.48
CA GLY A 248 5.05 14.45 23.64
C GLY A 248 4.99 13.03 24.22
N ARG A 249 3.98 12.24 23.86
CA ARG A 249 3.73 10.90 24.44
C ARG A 249 3.75 9.76 23.43
N ASP A 250 3.33 10.00 22.19
CA ASP A 250 3.15 8.96 21.19
C ASP A 250 4.44 8.68 20.40
N GLY A 251 4.75 7.41 20.22
CA GLY A 251 5.83 6.97 19.35
C GLY A 251 5.42 7.16 17.89
N TRP A 252 6.28 7.74 17.08
CA TRP A 252 6.09 7.80 15.64
C TRP A 252 7.06 6.86 14.95
N ALA A 253 6.54 5.91 14.18
CA ALA A 253 7.38 5.28 13.17
C ALA A 253 7.59 6.26 12.01
N THR A 254 8.77 6.25 11.42
CA THR A 254 9.08 7.08 10.27
C THR A 254 8.74 6.36 8.96
N PRO A 255 8.51 7.11 7.86
CA PRO A 255 8.40 6.51 6.52
C PRO A 255 9.59 5.60 6.18
N GLU A 256 10.79 5.92 6.67
CA GLU A 256 12.02 5.16 6.46
C GLU A 256 12.01 3.82 7.20
N GLU A 257 11.50 3.76 8.44
CA GLU A 257 11.35 2.50 9.17
C GLU A 257 10.38 1.55 8.46
N VAL A 258 9.28 2.09 7.91
CA VAL A 258 8.35 1.30 7.10
C VAL A 258 9.00 0.85 5.79
N ALA A 259 9.77 1.72 5.12
CA ALA A 259 10.50 1.38 3.91
C ALA A 259 11.52 0.25 4.13
N GLU A 260 12.23 0.24 5.26
CA GLU A 260 13.16 -0.84 5.61
C GLU A 260 12.40 -2.16 5.88
N ALA A 261 11.25 -2.11 6.55
CA ALA A 261 10.39 -3.27 6.71
C ALA A 261 9.86 -3.80 5.36
N MET A 262 9.53 -2.92 4.42
CA MET A 262 9.14 -3.29 3.05
C MET A 262 10.31 -3.93 2.29
N LEU A 263 11.54 -3.45 2.47
CA LEU A 263 12.75 -4.05 1.90
C LEU A 263 12.98 -5.46 2.48
N ARG A 264 12.82 -5.63 3.80
CA ARG A 264 12.87 -6.95 4.44
C ARG A 264 11.82 -7.89 3.86
N CYS A 265 10.59 -7.45 3.64
CA CYS A 265 9.56 -8.26 2.98
C CYS A 265 9.97 -8.75 1.57
N CYS A 266 10.90 -8.06 0.89
CA CYS A 266 11.48 -8.49 -0.37
C CYS A 266 12.65 -9.49 -0.19
N GLU A 267 13.60 -9.20 0.71
CA GLU A 267 14.90 -9.88 0.76
C GLU A 267 15.04 -10.91 1.90
N ASP A 268 14.39 -10.69 3.05
CA ASP A 268 14.52 -11.53 4.24
C ASP A 268 13.86 -12.89 4.01
N GLU A 269 14.66 -13.96 4.03
CA GLU A 269 14.21 -15.33 3.80
C GLU A 269 13.28 -15.85 4.89
N ALA A 270 13.31 -15.27 6.10
CA ALA A 270 12.39 -15.63 7.18
C ALA A 270 10.97 -15.10 6.94
N LEU A 271 10.80 -14.05 6.13
CA LEU A 271 9.51 -13.44 5.81
C LEU A 271 8.90 -14.10 4.57
N VAL A 272 8.41 -15.32 4.74
CA VAL A 272 7.78 -16.12 3.67
C VAL A 272 6.46 -15.52 3.18
N GLY A 273 5.96 -15.99 2.03
CA GLY A 273 4.71 -15.54 1.43
C GLY A 273 3.53 -15.59 2.39
N GLY A 274 2.71 -14.54 2.37
CA GLY A 274 1.59 -14.35 3.30
C GLY A 274 1.96 -13.63 4.59
N THR A 275 3.23 -13.28 4.79
CA THR A 275 3.68 -12.56 5.98
C THR A 275 3.07 -11.16 6.02
N VAL A 276 2.58 -10.78 7.20
CA VAL A 276 2.19 -9.41 7.54
C VAL A 276 3.13 -8.94 8.64
N LEU A 277 3.97 -7.95 8.31
CA LEU A 277 4.98 -7.40 9.21
C LEU A 277 4.47 -6.08 9.80
N GLU A 278 4.06 -6.10 11.06
CA GLU A 278 3.73 -4.91 11.83
C GLU A 278 4.97 -4.03 12.03
N VAL A 279 4.79 -2.72 11.90
CA VAL A 279 5.87 -1.72 12.02
C VAL A 279 5.45 -0.63 12.98
N GLY A 280 6.15 -0.54 14.11
CA GLY A 280 6.07 0.54 15.09
C GLY A 280 7.41 1.27 15.20
N LYS A 281 7.50 2.23 16.12
CA LYS A 281 8.72 3.00 16.38
C LYS A 281 9.83 2.08 16.91
N GLY A 282 10.90 1.93 16.12
CA GLY A 282 12.06 1.10 16.44
C GLY A 282 11.75 -0.39 16.61
N ASN A 283 10.61 -0.89 16.13
CA ASN A 283 10.21 -2.28 16.31
C ASN A 283 9.39 -2.84 15.14
N THR A 284 9.48 -4.15 14.96
CA THR A 284 8.64 -4.90 14.01
C THR A 284 8.19 -6.22 14.61
N ARG A 285 7.00 -6.70 14.24
CA ARG A 285 6.44 -7.99 14.69
C ARG A 285 5.73 -8.70 13.53
N VAL A 286 5.89 -10.02 13.42
CA VAL A 286 5.08 -10.80 12.46
C VAL A 286 3.69 -11.01 13.08
N VAL A 287 2.64 -10.65 12.35
CA VAL A 287 1.25 -10.77 12.82
C VAL A 287 0.75 -12.19 12.57
N ASP A 288 0.43 -12.90 13.65
CA ASP A 288 -0.02 -14.27 13.59
C ASP A 288 -1.39 -14.40 12.90
N VAL A 289 -1.61 -15.52 12.21
CA VAL A 289 -2.87 -15.77 11.50
C VAL A 289 -3.99 -16.09 12.48
N TYR A 290 -3.68 -16.82 13.54
CA TYR A 290 -4.61 -17.29 14.55
C TYR A 290 -4.11 -16.89 15.93
N ASN A 291 -5.03 -16.44 16.78
CA ASN A 291 -4.72 -16.05 18.16
C ASN A 291 -3.61 -15.00 18.28
N ASP A 292 -3.44 -14.12 17.27
CA ASP A 292 -2.56 -12.97 17.41
C ASP A 292 -3.05 -12.10 18.58
N PRO A 293 -2.16 -11.67 19.50
CA PRO A 293 -2.55 -10.87 20.66
C PRO A 293 -3.00 -9.44 20.30
N GLY A 294 -2.89 -9.04 19.04
CA GLY A 294 -3.07 -7.68 18.58
C GLY A 294 -1.79 -6.83 18.70
N PRO A 295 -1.82 -5.59 18.20
CA PRO A 295 -0.72 -4.65 18.31
C PRO A 295 -0.39 -4.30 19.77
N ASP A 296 0.87 -3.96 20.06
CA ASP A 296 1.27 -3.45 21.39
C ASP A 296 0.47 -2.18 21.72
N THR A 297 -0.16 -2.17 22.90
CA THR A 297 -1.02 -1.07 23.34
C THR A 297 -0.25 0.10 23.95
N ASP A 298 1.05 -0.04 24.22
CA ASP A 298 1.90 1.06 24.70
C ASP A 298 2.06 2.13 23.59
N PRO A 299 1.48 3.34 23.75
CA PRO A 299 1.49 4.37 22.72
C PRO A 299 2.91 4.81 22.33
N ARG A 300 3.90 4.62 23.21
CA ARG A 300 5.32 4.94 22.93
C ARG A 300 5.93 4.06 21.84
N ARG A 301 5.32 2.90 21.56
CA ARG A 301 5.68 1.98 20.48
C ARG A 301 5.17 2.43 19.12
N GLY A 302 4.26 3.41 19.08
CA GLY A 302 3.71 3.97 17.85
C GLY A 302 2.75 3.07 17.09
N LEU A 303 2.15 2.09 17.76
CA LEU A 303 1.14 1.19 17.19
C LEU A 303 -0.29 1.61 17.56
N THR A 304 -0.44 2.45 18.57
CA THR A 304 -1.69 3.07 19.02
C THR A 304 -1.47 4.58 19.21
N ALA A 305 -2.55 5.37 19.20
CA ALA A 305 -2.48 6.80 19.51
C ALA A 305 -3.23 7.08 20.82
N SER A 306 -2.75 8.05 21.62
CA SER A 306 -3.29 8.26 22.97
C SER A 306 -4.70 8.87 23.00
N ASN A 307 -5.11 9.60 21.95
CA ASN A 307 -6.37 10.36 21.95
C ASN A 307 -7.44 9.81 21.01
N VAL A 308 -7.37 8.53 20.61
CA VAL A 308 -8.34 7.88 19.69
C VAL A 308 -9.81 8.07 20.14
N GLY A 309 -10.06 8.17 21.45
CA GLY A 309 -11.40 8.41 22.02
C GLY A 309 -12.00 9.78 21.70
N GLN A 310 -11.20 10.83 21.46
CA GLN A 310 -11.74 12.17 21.17
C GLN A 310 -12.43 12.24 19.80
N LEU A 311 -11.96 11.46 18.82
CA LEU A 311 -12.60 11.40 17.50
C LEU A 311 -13.97 10.67 17.57
N ALA A 312 -14.14 9.76 18.53
CA ALA A 312 -15.39 9.03 18.72
C ALA A 312 -16.52 9.96 19.18
N GLU A 313 -16.24 10.92 20.07
CA GLU A 313 -17.23 11.92 20.51
C GLU A 313 -17.73 12.79 19.35
N THR A 314 -16.83 13.20 18.45
CA THR A 314 -17.21 13.93 17.23
C THR A 314 -18.16 13.10 16.35
N ILE A 315 -17.88 11.79 16.19
CA ILE A 315 -18.74 10.87 15.42
C ILE A 315 -20.11 10.71 16.09
N TRP A 316 -20.15 10.56 17.41
CA TRP A 316 -21.42 10.51 18.14
C TRP A 316 -22.23 11.81 17.98
N GLY A 317 -21.54 12.96 17.92
CA GLY A 317 -22.15 14.24 17.56
C GLY A 317 -22.80 14.23 16.17
N TRP A 318 -22.11 13.70 15.16
CA TRP A 318 -22.67 13.57 13.80
C TRP A 318 -23.87 12.63 13.73
N LEU A 319 -23.81 11.49 14.44
CA LEU A 319 -24.90 10.53 14.50
C LEU A 319 -26.15 11.09 15.20
N GLY A 320 -25.98 12.05 16.10
CA GLY A 320 -27.07 12.75 16.79
C GLY A 320 -27.66 13.92 15.99
N ASP A 321 -27.02 14.38 14.91
CA ASP A 321 -27.51 15.47 14.07
C ASP A 321 -28.15 14.91 12.79
N GLU A 322 -29.50 14.93 12.74
CA GLU A 322 -30.27 14.46 11.58
C GLU A 322 -29.90 15.17 10.26
N LYS A 323 -29.36 16.39 10.31
CA LYS A 323 -28.92 17.11 9.09
C LYS A 323 -27.63 16.53 8.52
N VAL A 324 -26.82 15.88 9.36
CA VAL A 324 -25.54 15.27 8.99
C VAL A 324 -25.74 13.78 8.69
N TRP A 325 -26.49 13.08 9.54
CA TRP A 325 -26.76 11.65 9.43
C TRP A 325 -28.25 11.36 9.27
N GLY A 326 -28.64 10.76 8.14
CA GLY A 326 -30.04 10.36 7.88
C GLY A 326 -30.92 11.40 7.16
N GLY A 327 -30.59 12.70 7.20
CA GLY A 327 -31.44 13.78 6.66
C GLY A 327 -31.71 13.74 5.15
N GLY A 328 -30.83 13.12 4.36
CA GLY A 328 -31.04 12.88 2.92
C GLY A 328 -31.70 11.54 2.58
N LEU A 329 -31.75 10.61 3.54
CA LEU A 329 -32.31 9.27 3.36
C LEU A 329 -33.84 9.25 3.55
N GLY A 330 -34.37 10.11 4.42
CA GLY A 330 -35.80 10.13 4.77
C GLY A 330 -36.78 10.58 3.66
N SER A 331 -36.29 11.11 2.53
CA SER A 331 -37.14 11.44 1.37
C SER A 331 -37.02 10.47 0.19
N LYS A 332 -36.09 9.50 0.28
CA LYS A 332 -35.78 8.53 -0.79
C LYS A 332 -35.90 7.05 -0.37
N LEU A 333 -36.08 6.76 0.92
CA LEU A 333 -36.47 5.45 1.47
C LEU A 333 -37.97 5.44 1.79
#